data_AF-A0A831PMY6-F1
#
_entry.id   AF-A0A831PMY6-F1
#
_cell.length_a   1.000
_cell.length_b   1.000
_cell.length_c   1.000
_cell.angle_alpha   90.00
_cell.angle_beta   90.00
_cell.angle_gamma   90.00
#
_symmetry.space_group_name_H-M   'P 1'
#
loop_
_entity.id
_entity.type
_entity.pdbx_description
1 polymer ?
#
loop_
_entity_poly.entity_id
_entity_poly.type
_entity_poly.pdbx_seq_one_letter_code
_entity_poly.pdbx_strand_id
1 'polypeptide(L)'
;MNSELRKQLAEKMAGEITLSDSPGKALKKWRMSFGIPQGTLSERLGVSPSVISDYEGGRRKSPGTAVVGKIVDTILSIDEENGGKYIQRFSRILYNQFDNDDVIYDMHDYAGPVLLPAFAEAVDAQP
;
A
#
# COMPACT_ATOMS: atom_id res chain seq x y z
N MET A 1 12.01 6.71 -6.23
CA MET A 1 11.02 6.18 -5.26
C MET A 1 11.67 5.00 -4.52
N ASN A 2 11.27 4.71 -3.28
CA ASN A 2 11.94 3.73 -2.43
C ASN A 2 11.75 2.31 -3.00
N SER A 3 12.70 1.85 -3.82
CA SER A 3 12.58 0.61 -4.62
C SER A 3 12.40 -0.64 -3.76
N GLU A 4 12.87 -0.59 -2.51
CA GLU A 4 12.76 -1.67 -1.55
C GLU A 4 11.31 -1.87 -1.10
N LEU A 5 10.59 -0.79 -0.79
CA LEU A 5 9.16 -0.87 -0.42
C LEU A 5 8.30 -1.45 -1.55
N ARG A 6 8.61 -1.06 -2.80
CA ARG A 6 7.95 -1.61 -3.98
C ARG A 6 8.16 -3.12 -4.08
N LYS A 7 9.40 -3.57 -3.90
CA LYS A 7 9.77 -4.98 -3.98
C LYS A 7 9.08 -5.80 -2.90
N GLN A 8 9.12 -5.35 -1.65
CA GLN A 8 8.48 -6.05 -0.53
C GLN A 8 6.95 -6.14 -0.73
N LEU A 9 6.31 -5.07 -1.20
CA LEU A 9 4.88 -5.09 -1.51
C LEU A 9 4.58 -6.04 -2.67
N ALA A 10 5.40 -6.06 -3.71
CA ALA A 10 5.27 -6.99 -4.83
C ALA A 10 5.36 -8.45 -4.37
N GLU A 11 6.34 -8.79 -3.53
CA GLU A 11 6.50 -10.13 -2.95
C GLU A 11 5.29 -10.52 -2.12
N LYS A 12 4.77 -9.59 -1.30
CA LYS A 12 3.57 -9.84 -0.51
C LYS A 12 2.32 -10.06 -1.37
N MET A 13 2.12 -9.22 -2.38
CA MET A 13 1.00 -9.35 -3.32
C MET A 13 1.07 -10.69 -4.07
N ALA A 14 2.23 -11.01 -4.65
CA ALA A 14 2.44 -12.25 -5.39
C ALA A 14 2.29 -13.49 -4.49
N GLY A 15 2.81 -13.44 -3.26
CA GLY A 15 2.66 -14.48 -2.26
C GLY A 15 1.20 -14.73 -1.89
N GLU A 16 0.43 -13.67 -1.58
CA GLU A 16 -1.00 -13.79 -1.25
C GLU A 16 -1.81 -14.37 -2.42
N ILE A 17 -1.50 -13.96 -3.66
CA ILE A 17 -2.19 -14.48 -4.85
C ILE A 17 -1.86 -15.96 -5.07
N THR A 18 -0.59 -16.34 -4.93
CA THR A 18 -0.11 -17.69 -5.22
C THR A 18 -0.54 -18.71 -4.16
N LEU A 19 -0.59 -18.30 -2.89
CA LEU A 19 -0.96 -19.16 -1.77
C LEU A 19 -2.47 -19.21 -1.49
N SER A 20 -3.27 -18.41 -2.18
CA SER A 20 -4.73 -18.38 -1.98
C SER A 20 -5.42 -19.59 -2.61
N ASP A 21 -6.43 -20.14 -1.91
CA ASP A 21 -7.38 -21.12 -2.48
C ASP A 21 -8.16 -20.57 -3.68
N SER A 22 -8.19 -19.24 -3.84
CA SER A 22 -8.85 -18.56 -4.95
C SER A 22 -7.97 -17.43 -5.49
N PRO A 23 -6.91 -17.75 -6.26
CA PRO A 23 -5.96 -16.75 -6.79
C PRO A 23 -6.62 -15.61 -7.57
N GLY A 24 -7.68 -15.94 -8.34
CA GLY A 24 -8.48 -14.95 -9.06
C GLY A 24 -9.15 -13.92 -8.15
N LYS A 25 -9.70 -14.37 -7.02
CA LYS A 25 -10.31 -13.47 -6.03
C LYS A 25 -9.27 -12.61 -5.33
N ALA A 26 -8.10 -13.17 -5.00
CA ALA A 26 -6.99 -12.44 -4.42
C ALA A 26 -6.48 -11.35 -5.38
N LEU A 27 -6.37 -11.67 -6.67
CA LEU A 27 -5.99 -10.71 -7.71
C LEU A 27 -7.01 -9.57 -7.83
N LYS A 28 -8.31 -9.92 -7.89
CA LYS A 28 -9.39 -8.94 -7.90
C LYS A 28 -9.33 -8.01 -6.69
N LYS A 29 -9.10 -8.57 -5.49
CA LYS A 29 -8.96 -7.82 -4.25
C LYS A 29 -7.84 -6.78 -4.39
N TRP A 30 -6.64 -7.21 -4.78
CA TRP A 30 -5.50 -6.30 -4.95
C TRP A 30 -5.78 -5.21 -5.99
N ARG A 31 -6.28 -5.56 -7.19
CA ARG A 31 -6.63 -4.56 -8.21
C ARG A 31 -7.62 -3.52 -7.67
N MET A 32 -8.67 -3.96 -7.00
CA MET A 32 -9.69 -3.08 -6.43
C MET A 32 -9.15 -2.22 -5.28
N SER A 33 -8.24 -2.74 -4.45
CA SER A 33 -7.59 -1.98 -3.37
C SER A 33 -6.75 -0.82 -3.89
N PHE A 34 -6.19 -0.95 -5.08
CA PHE A 34 -5.48 0.11 -5.81
C PHE A 34 -6.42 1.01 -6.63
N GLY A 35 -7.73 0.75 -6.62
CA GLY A 35 -8.72 1.54 -7.38
C GLY A 35 -8.61 1.40 -8.90
N ILE A 36 -7.95 0.36 -9.40
CA ILE A 36 -7.67 0.20 -10.83
C ILE A 36 -8.84 -0.50 -11.54
N PRO A 37 -9.48 0.08 -12.57
CA PRO A 37 -10.49 -0.61 -13.37
C PRO A 37 -9.93 -1.81 -14.15
N GLN A 38 -10.75 -2.83 -14.43
CA GLN A 38 -10.31 -3.98 -15.26
C GLN A 38 -9.81 -3.53 -16.64
N GLY A 39 -10.48 -2.54 -17.26
CA GLY A 39 -10.10 -1.99 -18.55
C GLY A 39 -8.68 -1.42 -18.55
N THR A 40 -8.37 -0.55 -17.57
CA THR A 40 -7.04 0.04 -17.41
C THR A 40 -5.96 -1.02 -17.23
N LEU A 41 -6.20 -2.02 -16.37
CA LEU A 41 -5.23 -3.10 -16.19
C LEU A 41 -5.03 -3.92 -17.48
N SER A 42 -6.12 -4.21 -18.20
CA SER A 42 -6.06 -4.98 -19.44
C SER A 42 -5.33 -4.25 -20.56
N GLU A 43 -5.56 -2.94 -20.70
CA GLU A 43 -4.88 -2.07 -21.66
C GLU A 43 -3.38 -2.06 -21.41
N ARG A 44 -2.97 -1.88 -20.14
CA ARG A 44 -1.55 -1.87 -19.74
C ARG A 44 -0.86 -3.21 -19.94
N LEU A 45 -1.60 -4.30 -19.85
CA LEU A 45 -1.10 -5.66 -20.11
C LEU A 45 -1.16 -6.06 -21.59
N GLY A 46 -1.77 -5.23 -22.47
CA GLY A 46 -1.96 -5.56 -23.88
C GLY A 46 -2.90 -6.76 -24.11
N VAL A 47 -3.88 -6.96 -23.22
CA VAL A 47 -4.86 -8.06 -23.29
C VAL A 47 -6.28 -7.51 -23.31
N SER A 48 -7.26 -8.34 -23.70
CA SER A 48 -8.66 -7.92 -23.63
C SER A 48 -9.15 -7.83 -22.17
N PRO A 49 -10.11 -6.93 -21.85
CA PRO A 49 -10.74 -6.88 -20.53
C PRO A 49 -11.35 -8.23 -20.09
N SER A 50 -11.81 -9.05 -21.04
CA SER A 50 -12.33 -10.39 -20.78
C SER A 50 -11.27 -11.32 -20.18
N VAL A 51 -9.99 -11.18 -20.52
CA VAL A 51 -8.91 -11.99 -19.94
C VAL A 51 -8.76 -11.70 -18.45
N ILE A 52 -8.80 -10.43 -18.05
CA ILE A 52 -8.74 -10.03 -16.64
C ILE A 52 -9.98 -10.55 -15.90
N SER A 53 -11.16 -10.40 -16.51
CA SER A 53 -12.41 -10.94 -15.98
C SER A 53 -12.38 -12.48 -15.80
N ASP A 54 -11.77 -13.20 -16.74
CA ASP A 54 -11.60 -14.67 -16.67
C ASP A 54 -10.71 -15.10 -15.50
N TYR A 55 -9.60 -14.39 -15.27
CA TYR A 55 -8.73 -14.65 -14.12
C TYR A 55 -9.46 -14.35 -12.82
N GLU A 56 -10.08 -13.17 -12.71
CA GLU A 56 -10.77 -12.75 -11.48
C GLU A 56 -12.00 -13.59 -11.15
N GLY A 57 -12.69 -14.07 -12.19
CA GLY A 57 -13.85 -14.96 -12.07
C GLY A 57 -13.50 -16.42 -11.83
N GLY A 58 -12.21 -16.79 -11.83
CA GLY A 58 -11.77 -18.18 -11.61
C GLY A 58 -12.06 -19.12 -12.77
N ARG A 59 -12.38 -18.61 -13.97
CA ARG A 59 -12.59 -19.43 -15.18
C ARG A 59 -11.28 -20.06 -15.65
N ARG A 60 -10.14 -19.40 -15.39
CA ARG A 60 -8.80 -19.99 -15.57
C ARG A 60 -8.30 -20.51 -14.23
N LYS A 61 -8.08 -21.83 -14.15
CA LYS A 61 -7.52 -22.50 -12.97
C LYS A 61 -6.08 -22.02 -12.76
N SER A 62 -5.94 -21.04 -11.87
CA SER A 62 -4.69 -20.43 -11.39
C SER A 62 -3.83 -19.76 -12.46
N PRO A 63 -3.61 -18.43 -12.38
CA PRO A 63 -2.62 -17.77 -13.22
C PRO A 63 -1.22 -18.34 -12.92
N GLY A 64 -0.42 -18.61 -13.96
CA GLY A 64 0.98 -19.02 -13.78
C GLY A 64 1.80 -17.92 -13.10
N THR A 65 2.90 -18.31 -12.44
CA THR A 65 3.75 -17.38 -11.67
C THR A 65 4.23 -16.18 -12.49
N ALA A 66 4.58 -16.39 -13.76
CA ALA A 66 4.94 -15.32 -14.70
C ALA A 66 3.79 -14.32 -14.97
N VAL A 67 2.55 -14.80 -15.00
CA VAL A 67 1.35 -13.94 -15.20
C VAL A 67 1.08 -13.14 -13.93
N VAL A 68 1.17 -13.78 -12.75
CA VAL A 68 1.04 -13.09 -11.46
C VAL A 68 2.06 -11.97 -11.34
N GLY A 69 3.33 -12.25 -11.64
CA GLY A 69 4.40 -11.25 -11.61
C GLY A 69 4.11 -10.05 -12.51
N LYS A 70 3.70 -10.28 -13.78
CA LYS A 70 3.33 -9.21 -14.70
C LYS A 70 2.17 -8.36 -14.20
N ILE A 71 1.14 -8.99 -13.63
CA ILE A 71 -0.05 -8.27 -13.15
C ILE A 71 0.30 -7.42 -11.93
N VAL A 72 1.02 -7.98 -10.95
CA VAL A 72 1.47 -7.26 -9.76
C VAL A 72 2.35 -6.07 -10.16
N ASP A 73 3.31 -6.30 -11.05
CA ASP A 73 4.22 -5.25 -11.55
C ASP A 73 3.46 -4.14 -12.28
N THR A 74 2.44 -4.49 -13.07
CA THR A 74 1.60 -3.52 -13.77
C THR A 74 0.75 -2.70 -12.80
N ILE A 75 0.15 -3.34 -11.79
CA ILE A 75 -0.63 -2.65 -10.74
C ILE A 75 0.24 -1.63 -10.01
N LEU A 76 1.44 -2.04 -9.61
CA LEU A 76 2.38 -1.15 -8.94
C LEU A 76 2.79 -0.01 -9.85
N SER A 77 3.21 -0.30 -11.09
CA SER A 77 3.60 0.73 -12.07
C SER A 77 2.50 1.78 -12.32
N ILE A 78 1.23 1.37 -12.36
CA ILE A 78 0.09 2.30 -12.46
C ILE A 78 0.01 3.22 -11.24
N ASP A 79 0.24 2.71 -10.02
CA ASP A 79 0.29 3.55 -8.81
C ASP A 79 1.49 4.49 -8.82
N GLU A 80 2.67 4.02 -9.23
CA GLU A 80 3.90 4.83 -9.32
C GLU A 80 3.70 6.06 -10.21
N GLU A 81 3.08 5.86 -11.38
CA GLU A 81 2.73 6.95 -12.31
C GLU A 81 1.70 7.93 -11.73
N ASN A 82 0.84 7.48 -10.83
CA ASN A 82 -0.16 8.29 -10.13
C ASN A 82 0.32 8.85 -8.79
N GLY A 83 1.64 8.85 -8.54
CA GLY A 83 2.25 9.45 -7.36
C GLY A 83 2.50 8.49 -6.18
N GLY A 84 2.31 7.17 -6.37
CA GLY A 84 2.73 6.13 -5.42
C GLY A 84 1.95 6.10 -4.10
N LYS A 85 0.72 6.63 -4.10
CA LYS A 85 -0.09 6.81 -2.88
C LYS A 85 -0.41 5.47 -2.21
N TYR A 86 -0.71 4.43 -2.99
CA TYR A 86 -1.09 3.14 -2.44
C TYR A 86 0.13 2.38 -1.94
N ILE A 87 1.26 2.42 -2.66
CA ILE A 87 2.54 1.84 -2.21
C ILE A 87 2.93 2.41 -0.85
N GLN A 88 2.90 3.73 -0.66
CA GLN A 88 3.22 4.36 0.61
C GLN A 88 2.22 4.02 1.73
N ARG A 89 0.93 3.94 1.40
CA ARG A 89 -0.09 3.56 2.39
C ARG A 89 0.08 2.12 2.86
N PHE A 90 0.27 1.20 1.92
CA PHE A 90 0.47 -0.21 2.24
C PHE A 90 1.79 -0.45 2.94
N SER A 91 2.86 0.27 2.57
CA SER A 91 4.14 0.15 3.27
C SER A 91 4.00 0.53 4.74
N ARG A 92 3.29 1.63 5.04
CA ARG A 92 3.01 2.04 6.42
C ARG A 92 2.20 1.00 7.19
N ILE A 93 1.24 0.31 6.56
CA ILE A 93 0.44 -0.70 7.28
C ILE A 93 1.23 -2.00 7.50
N LEU A 94 2.07 -2.38 6.54
CA LEU A 94 2.72 -3.69 6.50
C LEU A 94 4.09 -3.70 7.15
N TYR A 95 4.79 -2.56 7.13
CA TYR A 95 6.17 -2.44 7.57
C TYR A 95 6.36 -1.43 8.72
N ASN A 96 5.28 -0.83 9.28
CA ASN A 96 5.34 -0.09 10.56
C ASN A 96 5.71 -0.97 11.79
N GLN A 97 6.18 -2.20 11.59
CA GLN A 97 6.88 -2.96 12.62
C GLN A 97 8.41 -2.90 12.48
N PHE A 98 8.96 -2.26 11.45
CA PHE A 98 10.41 -2.27 11.17
C PHE A 98 11.08 -0.90 11.03
N ASP A 99 10.34 0.21 11.04
CA ASP A 99 10.96 1.53 11.16
C ASP A 99 10.94 1.96 12.64
N ASN A 100 11.95 1.51 13.38
CA ASN A 100 12.32 1.99 14.72
C ASN A 100 12.82 3.46 14.73
N ASP A 101 12.45 4.26 13.71
CA ASP A 101 12.89 5.66 13.59
C ASP A 101 11.81 6.66 14.09
N ASP A 102 10.55 6.22 14.22
CA ASP A 102 9.44 6.98 14.84
C ASP A 102 9.12 6.43 16.25
N VAL A 103 10.16 6.04 16.99
CA VAL A 103 10.01 5.69 18.41
C VAL A 103 9.85 6.97 19.20
N ILE A 104 8.75 7.08 19.96
CA ILE A 104 8.60 8.12 20.97
C ILE A 104 9.64 7.83 22.07
N TYR A 105 10.76 8.54 22.05
CA TYR A 105 11.86 8.36 23.01
C TYR A 105 11.42 8.66 24.44
N ASP A 106 10.52 9.62 24.62
CA ASP A 106 9.98 10.02 25.92
C ASP A 106 8.63 10.72 25.73
N MET A 107 7.71 10.54 26.68
CA MET A 107 6.43 11.23 26.74
C MET A 107 6.20 11.65 28.19
N HIS A 108 6.31 12.95 28.44
CA HIS A 108 6.04 13.53 29.75
C HIS A 108 4.80 14.41 29.69
N ASP A 109 3.85 14.13 30.58
CA ASP A 109 2.75 15.03 30.88
C ASP A 109 3.20 16.08 31.90
N TYR A 110 2.59 17.26 31.87
CA TYR A 110 2.85 18.27 32.90
C TYR A 110 2.36 17.75 34.26
N ALA A 111 3.20 17.88 35.30
CA ALA A 111 2.87 17.44 36.65
C ALA A 111 1.62 18.12 37.25
N GLY A 112 1.12 19.17 36.60
CA GLY A 112 -0.11 19.87 36.94
C GLY A 112 -0.42 21.00 35.96
N PRO A 113 -1.59 21.63 36.10
CA PRO A 113 -1.98 22.75 35.25
C PRO A 113 -1.07 23.97 35.49
N VAL A 114 -0.64 24.61 34.41
CA VAL A 114 0.11 25.88 34.46
C VAL A 114 -0.86 27.03 34.18
N LEU A 115 -0.86 28.04 35.04
CA LEU A 115 -1.66 29.24 34.85
C LEU A 115 -1.11 30.07 33.68
N LEU A 116 -1.99 30.52 32.79
CA LEU A 116 -1.61 31.29 31.60
C LEU A 116 -0.74 32.53 31.91
N PRO A 117 -1.00 33.32 32.98
CA PRO A 117 -0.12 34.44 33.32
C PRO A 117 1.31 34.02 33.67
N ALA A 118 1.47 32.93 34.43
CA ALA A 118 2.78 32.42 34.83
C ALA A 118 3.57 31.89 33.62
N PHE A 119 2.88 31.27 32.67
CA PHE A 119 3.49 30.86 31.41
C PHE A 119 3.91 32.06 30.56
N ALA A 120 3.04 33.06 30.41
CA ALA A 120 3.31 34.27 29.63
C ALA A 120 4.52 35.05 30.16
N GLU A 121 4.65 35.17 31.48
CA GLU A 121 5.82 35.74 32.13
C GLU A 121 7.08 34.91 31.89
N ALA A 122 7.00 33.58 32.04
CA ALA A 122 8.15 32.69 31.86
C ALA A 122 8.69 32.65 30.43
N VAL A 123 7.88 33.00 29.41
CA VAL A 123 8.29 33.03 28.00
C VAL A 123 8.46 34.45 27.45
N ASP A 124 8.46 35.47 28.32
CA ASP A 124 8.55 36.88 27.94
C ASP A 124 7.52 37.28 26.86
N ALA A 125 6.31 36.72 26.96
CA ALA A 125 5.26 36.92 25.98
C ALA A 125 4.92 38.40 25.82
N GLN A 126 4.90 38.87 24.57
CA GLN A 126 4.48 40.23 24.23
C GLN A 126 2.99 40.25 23.86
N PRO A 127 2.31 41.41 24.02
CA PRO A 127 0.89 41.58 23.70
C PRO A 127 0.54 41.31 22.23
#